data_AF-A0A914SUC7-F1
#
_entry.id   AF-A0A914SUC7-F1
#
_cell.length_a   1.000
_cell.length_b   1.000
_cell.length_c   1.000
_cell.angle_alpha   90.00
_cell.angle_beta   90.00
_cell.angle_gamma   90.00
#
_symmetry.space_group_name_H-M   'P 1'
#
loop_
_entity.id
_entity.type
_entity.pdbx_description
1 polymer ?
#
loop_
_entity_poly.entity_id
_entity_poly.type
_entity_poly.pdbx_seq_one_letter_code
_entity_poly.pdbx_strand_id
1 'polypeptide(L)'
;MTTNYKEHLDNAIIRPGRIDFEVFLGHCTPEMIKKMFKRFYENVSEELINTFCEGNSKFGKTFSPAELQKHLILYKNSPEAAIKHVNDLC
;
A
#
# COMPACT_ATOMS: atom_id res chain seq x y z
N MET A 1 -2.71 -3.35 20.44
CA MET A 1 -1.87 -2.13 20.61
C MET A 1 -1.26 -1.81 19.25
N THR A 2 -1.05 -0.53 18.93
CA THR A 2 -0.35 -0.09 17.71
C THR A 2 0.67 0.99 18.08
N THR A 3 1.81 1.02 17.39
CA THR A 3 2.82 2.07 17.54
C THR A 3 3.61 2.21 16.23
N ASN A 4 4.04 3.43 15.92
CA ASN A 4 5.00 3.67 14.83
C ASN A 4 6.45 3.50 15.31
N TYR A 5 6.69 3.58 16.63
CA TYR A 5 8.01 3.52 17.25
C TYR A 5 8.00 2.43 18.32
N LYS A 6 8.26 1.19 17.90
CA LYS A 6 8.31 0.04 18.82
C LYS A 6 9.51 0.14 19.75
N GLU A 7 10.63 0.66 19.25
CA GLU A 7 11.89 0.85 19.95
C GLU A 7 11.80 1.80 21.15
N HIS A 8 10.74 2.61 21.24
CA HIS A 8 10.48 3.49 22.38
C HIS A 8 9.61 2.82 23.47
N LEU A 9 9.12 1.60 23.24
CA LEU A 9 8.31 0.88 24.23
C LEU A 9 9.20 0.21 25.29
N ASP A 10 8.78 0.30 26.55
CA ASP A 10 9.42 -0.41 27.65
C ASP A 10 9.28 -1.93 27.48
N ASN A 11 10.35 -2.67 27.77
CA ASN A 11 10.39 -4.14 27.71
C ASN A 11 9.30 -4.81 28.56
N ALA A 12 8.86 -4.19 29.65
CA ALA A 12 7.78 -4.69 30.50
C ALA A 12 6.40 -4.69 29.81
N ILE A 13 6.22 -3.86 28.77
CA ILE A 13 4.98 -3.78 27.98
C ILE A 13 4.94 -4.88 26.92
N ILE A 14 6.09 -5.20 26.30
CA ILE A 14 6.17 -6.15 25.17
C ILE A 14 6.38 -7.62 25.59
N ARG A 15 6.57 -7.90 26.88
CA ARG A 15 6.80 -9.28 27.35
C ARG A 15 5.56 -10.18 27.20
N PRO A 16 5.74 -11.51 27.08
CA PRO A 16 4.64 -12.48 27.04
C PRO A 16 3.65 -12.32 28.20
N GLY A 17 2.35 -12.48 27.93
CA GLY A 17 1.25 -12.20 28.86
C GLY A 17 0.76 -10.74 28.85
N ARG A 18 1.43 -9.86 28.09
CA ARG A 18 0.96 -8.50 27.76
C ARG A 18 0.75 -8.34 26.26
N ILE A 19 1.78 -8.67 25.48
CA ILE A 19 1.72 -8.75 24.02
C ILE A 19 2.21 -10.13 23.62
N ASP A 20 1.30 -10.95 23.09
CA ASP A 20 1.59 -12.34 22.72
C ASP A 20 1.84 -12.50 21.22
N PHE A 21 1.48 -11.51 20.41
CA PHE A 21 1.66 -11.52 18.97
C PHE A 21 1.97 -10.12 18.44
N GLU A 22 2.93 -10.05 17.52
CA GLU A 22 3.38 -8.82 16.90
C GLU A 22 3.39 -8.96 15.38
N VAL A 23 2.93 -7.92 14.69
CA VAL A 23 2.96 -7.84 13.23
C VAL A 23 3.46 -6.47 12.81
N PHE A 24 4.45 -6.46 11.93
CA PHE A 24 4.89 -5.23 11.28
C PHE A 24 3.99 -4.90 10.08
N LEU A 25 3.46 -3.68 10.05
CA LEU A 25 2.66 -3.16 8.95
C LEU A 25 3.49 -2.12 8.19
N GLY A 26 4.09 -2.55 7.08
CA GLY A 26 4.97 -1.73 6.26
C GLY A 26 4.27 -1.03 5.08
N HIS A 27 5.09 -0.54 4.16
CA HIS A 27 4.66 0.01 2.88
C HIS A 27 4.01 -1.04 1.97
N CYS A 28 3.35 -0.57 0.91
CA CYS A 28 2.69 -1.43 -0.07
C CYS A 28 3.67 -2.41 -0.74
N THR A 29 3.36 -3.69 -0.66
CA THR A 29 3.97 -4.71 -1.51
C THR A 29 3.30 -4.74 -2.89
N PRO A 30 3.95 -5.27 -3.93
CA PRO A 30 3.33 -5.44 -5.25
C PRO A 30 1.97 -6.16 -5.18
N GLU A 31 1.86 -7.19 -4.35
CA GLU A 31 0.61 -7.93 -4.15
C GLU A 31 -0.49 -7.09 -3.48
N MET A 32 -0.13 -6.23 -2.52
CA MET A 32 -1.07 -5.28 -1.93
C MET A 32 -1.59 -4.30 -2.97
N ILE A 33 -0.71 -3.78 -3.84
CA ILE A 33 -1.07 -2.84 -4.90
C ILE A 33 -2.05 -3.50 -5.87
N LYS A 34 -1.73 -4.70 -6.38
CA LYS A 34 -2.62 -5.47 -7.26
C LYS A 34 -3.99 -5.68 -6.63
N LYS A 35 -4.02 -6.10 -5.36
CA LYS A 35 -5.27 -6.37 -4.64
C LYS A 35 -6.10 -5.11 -4.41
N MET A 36 -5.46 -3.98 -4.07
CA MET A 36 -6.16 -2.70 -3.94
C MET A 36 -6.70 -2.22 -5.28
N PHE A 37 -5.92 -2.34 -6.35
CA PHE A 37 -6.35 -1.95 -7.70
C PHE A 37 -7.56 -2.77 -8.17
N LYS A 38 -7.53 -4.10 -8.03
CA LYS A 38 -8.66 -5.00 -8.32
C LYS A 38 -9.92 -4.71 -7.49
N ARG A 39 -9.76 -4.11 -6.30
CA ARG A 39 -10.88 -3.75 -5.43
C ARG A 39 -11.48 -2.38 -5.77
N PHE A 40 -10.69 -1.47 -6.31
CA PHE A 40 -11.12 -0.12 -6.69
C PHE A 40 -11.78 -0.07 -8.06
N TYR A 41 -11.28 -0.85 -9.02
CA TYR A 41 -11.82 -0.91 -10.37
C TYR A 41 -12.39 -2.30 -10.65
N GLU A 42 -13.64 -2.36 -11.10
CA GLU A 42 -14.28 -3.60 -11.52
C GLU A 42 -13.83 -3.98 -12.95
N ASN A 43 -13.70 -5.27 -13.24
CA ASN A 43 -13.42 -5.81 -14.59
C ASN A 43 -12.14 -5.28 -15.28
N VAL A 44 -11.12 -4.89 -14.52
CA VAL A 44 -9.81 -4.50 -15.07
C VAL A 44 -8.99 -5.71 -15.53
N SER A 45 -8.32 -5.57 -16.68
CA SER A 45 -7.42 -6.60 -17.22
C SER A 45 -6.15 -6.72 -16.37
N GLU A 46 -5.58 -7.92 -16.32
CA GLU A 46 -4.33 -8.15 -15.58
C GLU A 46 -3.14 -7.38 -16.17
N GLU A 47 -3.15 -7.13 -17.48
CA GLU A 47 -2.16 -6.31 -18.17
C GLU A 47 -2.13 -4.88 -17.64
N LEU A 48 -3.28 -4.29 -17.36
CA LEU A 48 -3.39 -2.92 -16.86
C LEU A 48 -2.82 -2.80 -15.44
N ILE A 49 -3.10 -3.80 -14.60
CA ILE A 49 -2.60 -3.90 -13.24
C ILE A 49 -1.07 -4.08 -13.24
N ASN A 50 -0.55 -4.94 -14.11
CA ASN A 50 0.90 -5.14 -14.25
C ASN A 50 1.58 -3.87 -14.73
N THR A 51 0.99 -3.15 -15.69
CA THR A 51 1.48 -1.85 -16.15
C THR A 51 1.55 -0.83 -15.02
N PHE A 52 0.53 -0.78 -14.15
CA PHE A 52 0.55 0.07 -12.96
C PHE A 52 1.69 -0.31 -11.98
N CYS A 53 1.87 -1.61 -11.74
CA CYS A 53 2.93 -2.13 -10.85
C CYS A 53 4.33 -1.88 -11.40
N GLU A 54 4.53 -2.02 -12.71
CA GLU A 54 5.80 -1.74 -13.39
C GLU A 54 6.12 -0.26 -13.40
N GLY A 55 5.13 0.58 -13.74
CA GLY A 55 5.24 2.03 -13.66
C GLY A 55 5.73 2.43 -12.27
N ASN A 56 5.09 1.87 -11.24
CA ASN A 56 5.46 2.10 -9.86
C ASN A 56 6.88 1.62 -9.48
N SER A 57 7.30 0.45 -9.96
CA SER A 57 8.62 -0.13 -9.68
C SER A 57 9.76 0.72 -10.26
N LYS A 58 9.52 1.41 -11.39
CA LYS A 58 10.49 2.31 -12.02
C LYS A 58 10.82 3.55 -11.18
N PHE A 59 9.92 3.98 -10.29
CA PHE A 59 10.14 5.17 -9.47
C PHE A 59 10.94 4.89 -8.20
N GLY A 60 11.19 3.61 -7.86
CA GLY A 60 12.01 3.24 -6.70
C GLY A 60 11.49 3.75 -5.35
N LYS A 61 10.23 4.19 -5.29
CA LYS A 61 9.61 4.78 -4.11
C LYS A 61 8.66 3.77 -3.45
N THR A 62 8.75 3.70 -2.13
CA THR A 62 7.81 2.98 -1.28
C THR A 62 6.75 3.96 -0.78
N PHE A 63 5.48 3.57 -0.84
CA PHE A 63 4.36 4.37 -0.34
C PHE A 63 3.49 3.52 0.58
N SER A 64 2.82 4.21 1.48
CA SER A 64 1.82 3.66 2.37
C SER A 64 0.56 3.26 1.59
N PRO A 65 -0.23 2.31 2.13
CA PRO A 65 -1.56 2.01 1.60
C PRO A 65 -2.48 3.23 1.51
N ALA A 66 -2.30 4.22 2.39
CA ALA A 66 -3.10 5.45 2.40
C ALA A 66 -2.84 6.33 1.17
N GLU A 67 -1.57 6.48 0.77
CA GLU A 67 -1.19 7.24 -0.43
C GLU A 67 -1.73 6.58 -1.69
N LEU A 68 -1.57 5.25 -1.80
CA LEU A 68 -2.17 4.49 -2.90
C LEU A 68 -3.69 4.67 -2.93
N GLN A 69 -4.34 4.55 -1.77
CA GLN A 69 -5.79 4.71 -1.70
C GLN A 69 -6.23 6.09 -2.16
N LYS A 70 -5.54 7.16 -1.72
CA LYS A 70 -5.83 8.54 -2.14
C LYS A 70 -5.74 8.67 -3.66
N HIS A 71 -4.68 8.13 -4.28
CA HIS A 71 -4.51 8.13 -5.72
C HIS A 71 -5.65 7.43 -6.46
N LEU A 72 -6.03 6.23 -6.01
CA LEU A 72 -7.12 5.46 -6.61
C LEU A 72 -8.49 6.14 -6.43
N ILE A 73 -8.68 6.91 -5.36
CA ILE A 73 -9.90 7.71 -5.16
C ILE A 73 -9.96 8.88 -6.17
N LEU A 74 -8.84 9.56 -6.42
CA LEU A 74 -8.78 10.68 -7.37
C LEU A 74 -9.14 10.23 -8.80
N TYR A 75 -8.70 9.02 -9.18
CA TYR A 75 -8.93 8.45 -10.52
C TYR A 75 -9.98 7.34 -10.54
N LYS A 76 -10.94 7.33 -9.59
CA LYS A 76 -11.90 6.25 -9.35
C LYS A 76 -12.62 5.69 -10.58
N ASN A 77 -12.90 6.53 -11.58
CA ASN A 77 -13.66 6.14 -12.77
C ASN A 77 -12.78 5.81 -13.99
N SER A 78 -11.46 5.97 -13.91
CA SER A 78 -10.55 5.67 -15.03
C SER A 78 -9.25 5.06 -14.53
N PRO A 79 -9.10 3.73 -14.66
CA PRO A 79 -7.86 3.05 -14.30
C PRO A 79 -6.69 3.45 -15.21
N GLU A 80 -6.95 3.86 -16.46
CA GLU A 80 -5.93 4.37 -17.39
C GLU A 80 -5.36 5.71 -16.92
N ALA A 81 -6.22 6.61 -16.41
CA ALA A 81 -5.79 7.87 -15.82
C ALA A 81 -4.91 7.62 -14.60
N ALA A 82 -5.26 6.65 -13.74
CA ALA A 82 -4.46 6.28 -12.59
C ALA A 82 -3.05 5.81 -12.98
N ILE A 83 -2.89 5.11 -14.11
CA ILE A 83 -1.58 4.67 -14.63
C ILE A 83 -0.79 5.84 -15.19
N LYS A 84 -1.44 6.70 -15.99
CA LYS A 84 -0.78 7.88 -16.59
C LYS A 84 -0.25 8.82 -15.51
N HIS A 85 -0.98 8.95 -14.42
CA HIS A 85 -0.68 9.81 -13.30
C HIS A 85 0.05 9.09 -12.16
N VAL A 86 0.69 7.93 -12.40
CA VAL A 86 1.43 7.21 -11.36
C VAL A 86 2.57 8.04 -10.75
N ASN A 87 3.02 9.10 -11.44
CA ASN A 87 4.00 10.06 -10.91
C ASN A 87 3.45 10.93 -9.77
N ASP A 88 2.13 11.11 -9.72
CA ASP A 88 1.44 11.90 -8.70
C ASP A 88 1.32 11.13 -7.36
N LEU A 89 1.73 9.85 -7.33
CA LEU A 89 1.96 9.08 -6.11
C LEU A 89 3.24 9.57 -5.41
N CYS A 90 3.31 10.87 -5.11
CA CYS A 90 4.39 11.58 -4.41
C CYS A 90 3.86 12.87 -3.77
#